data_AF-X1TBN5-F1
#
_entry.id   AF-X1TBN5-F1
#
_cell.length_a   1.000
_cell.length_b   1.000
_cell.length_c   1.000
_cell.angle_alpha   90.00
_cell.angle_beta   90.00
_cell.angle_gamma   90.00
#
_symmetry.space_group_name_H-M   'P 1'
#
loop_
_entity.id
_entity.type
_entity.pdbx_description
1 polymer ?
#
loop_
_entity_poly.entity_id
_entity_poly.type
_entity_poly.pdbx_seq_one_letter_code
_entity_poly.pdbx_strand_id
1 'polypeptide(L)'
;MKKAKAVQFGCGPIGCSVVRYAWQRPDIELVGAIDIDKSLVGRDLGEVAGTNNKIGVSISADTNAVLSQAKPDVVFLTTSSSLKVVYPQAEKCVAAGANVVSTCEELAYPYRKDPQLSAEIDKMAKANNVTVLATGVNPGFLMDAWPLFMTGVCQQVKRVKVVRVQDASPRRGPFQKKIGAGRTLEEFKKLVATGTLKHVGLPESIAMIASGLGWKLDEITESIEPVVAKA
;
A
#
# COMPACT_ATOMS: atom_id res chain seq x y z
N MET A 1 16.03 13.02 20.66
CA MET A 1 14.80 12.21 20.51
C MET A 1 15.20 10.78 20.21
N LYS A 2 14.50 9.78 20.77
CA LYS A 2 14.73 8.36 20.44
C LYS A 2 14.31 8.11 18.99
N LYS A 3 15.16 7.48 18.17
CA LYS A 3 14.83 7.12 16.79
C LYS A 3 13.83 5.96 16.78
N ALA A 4 12.89 5.98 15.83
CA ALA A 4 12.02 4.85 15.56
C ALA A 4 12.79 3.77 14.80
N LYS A 5 12.84 2.56 15.35
CA LYS A 5 13.45 1.39 14.68
C LYS A 5 12.49 0.84 13.66
N ALA A 6 12.89 0.85 12.40
CA ALA A 6 12.08 0.42 11.27
C ALA A 6 12.65 -0.83 10.59
N VAL A 7 11.76 -1.74 10.20
CA VAL A 7 12.08 -2.85 9.28
C VAL A 7 11.37 -2.62 7.95
N GLN A 8 12.11 -2.78 6.84
CA GLN A 8 11.51 -2.78 5.51
C GLN A 8 11.07 -4.21 5.15
N PHE A 9 9.78 -4.42 4.87
CA PHE A 9 9.24 -5.69 4.40
C PHE A 9 8.73 -5.53 2.97
N GLY A 10 9.45 -6.16 2.03
CA GLY A 10 9.27 -6.02 0.59
C GLY A 10 10.23 -4.97 0.05
N CYS A 11 11.27 -5.40 -0.65
CA CYS A 11 12.36 -4.60 -1.21
C CYS A 11 12.21 -4.41 -2.72
N GLY A 12 10.97 -4.40 -3.22
CA GLY A 12 10.65 -4.01 -4.60
C GLY A 12 10.72 -2.49 -4.82
N PRO A 13 10.30 -1.98 -5.99
CA PRO A 13 10.46 -0.56 -6.34
C PRO A 13 9.85 0.44 -5.32
N ILE A 14 8.69 0.10 -4.73
CA ILE A 14 8.06 0.92 -3.69
C ILE A 14 8.89 0.86 -2.40
N GLY A 15 9.24 -0.33 -1.94
CA GLY A 15 10.09 -0.53 -0.76
C GLY A 15 11.43 0.19 -0.86
N CYS A 16 12.13 0.09 -2.00
CA CYS A 16 13.36 0.84 -2.25
C CYS A 16 13.13 2.37 -2.16
N SER A 17 11.97 2.86 -2.61
CA SER A 17 11.63 4.29 -2.51
C SER A 17 11.39 4.71 -1.06
N VAL A 18 10.71 3.88 -0.27
CA VAL A 18 10.52 4.07 1.17
C VAL A 18 11.86 4.09 1.89
N VAL A 19 12.73 3.10 1.62
CA VAL A 19 14.08 3.01 2.21
C VAL A 19 14.91 4.25 1.90
N ARG A 20 14.96 4.70 0.63
CA ARG A 20 15.73 5.89 0.26
C ARG A 20 15.29 7.13 1.03
N TYR A 21 13.98 7.28 1.28
CA TYR A 21 13.46 8.43 2.03
C TYR A 21 13.68 8.26 3.54
N ALA A 22 13.38 7.08 4.09
CA ALA A 22 13.60 6.76 5.50
C ALA A 22 15.08 6.90 5.90
N TRP A 23 16.02 6.57 5.01
CA TRP A 23 17.45 6.74 5.24
C TRP A 23 17.87 8.22 5.41
N GLN A 24 17.13 9.15 4.81
CA GLN A 24 17.39 10.59 4.93
C GLN A 24 16.77 11.18 6.21
N ARG A 25 15.98 10.40 6.95
CA ARG A 25 15.23 10.85 8.12
C ARG A 25 16.04 10.61 9.40
N PRO A 26 16.44 11.66 10.14
CA PRO A 26 17.26 11.49 11.34
C PRO A 26 16.51 10.83 12.52
N ASP A 27 15.18 10.77 12.45
CA ASP A 27 14.27 10.17 13.42
C ASP A 27 13.92 8.71 13.12
N ILE A 28 14.43 8.14 12.01
CA ILE A 28 14.22 6.74 11.64
C ILE A 28 15.57 6.02 11.60
N GLU A 29 15.60 4.79 12.12
CA GLU A 29 16.74 3.88 12.04
C GLU A 29 16.29 2.58 11.37
N LEU A 30 16.85 2.26 10.20
CA LEU A 30 16.57 1.00 9.52
C LEU A 30 17.39 -0.11 10.19
N VAL A 31 16.71 -1.08 10.81
CA VAL A 31 17.33 -2.14 11.64
C VAL A 31 17.12 -3.55 11.09
N GLY A 32 16.40 -3.69 9.97
CA GLY A 32 16.20 -4.98 9.31
C GLY A 32 15.49 -4.84 7.97
N ALA A 33 15.65 -5.86 7.13
CA ALA A 33 15.00 -5.94 5.83
C ALA A 33 14.57 -7.36 5.50
N ILE A 34 13.38 -7.48 4.92
CA ILE A 34 12.75 -8.76 4.60
C ILE A 34 12.35 -8.75 3.13
N ASP A 35 12.81 -9.76 2.38
CA ASP A 35 12.31 -10.06 1.03
C ASP A 35 12.45 -11.57 0.73
N ILE A 36 11.48 -12.11 -0.01
CA ILE A 36 11.46 -13.52 -0.41
C ILE A 36 12.28 -13.78 -1.69
N ASP A 37 12.61 -12.74 -2.45
CA ASP A 37 13.41 -12.85 -3.66
C ASP A 37 14.85 -13.26 -3.29
N LYS A 38 15.21 -14.50 -3.66
CA LYS A 38 16.54 -15.08 -3.42
C LYS A 38 17.67 -14.26 -4.02
N SER A 39 17.42 -13.45 -5.05
CA SER A 39 18.42 -12.56 -5.65
C SER A 39 18.74 -11.34 -4.78
N LEU A 40 17.88 -11.01 -3.81
CA LEU A 40 18.06 -9.91 -2.88
C LEU A 40 18.62 -10.36 -1.53
N VAL A 41 18.31 -11.59 -1.09
CA VAL A 41 18.75 -12.15 0.18
C VAL A 41 20.28 -12.10 0.32
N GLY A 42 20.76 -11.66 1.49
CA GLY A 42 22.17 -11.48 1.83
C GLY A 42 22.75 -10.14 1.40
N ARG A 43 22.14 -9.43 0.45
CA ARG A 43 22.61 -8.12 -0.02
C ARG A 43 22.31 -7.02 0.98
N ASP A 44 23.10 -5.95 0.93
CA ASP A 44 22.85 -4.75 1.73
C ASP A 44 21.60 -4.01 1.24
N LEU A 45 20.74 -3.62 2.17
CA LEU A 45 19.50 -2.89 1.91
C LEU A 45 19.76 -1.58 1.15
N GLY A 46 20.84 -0.87 1.49
CA GLY A 46 21.20 0.39 0.85
C GLY A 46 21.59 0.20 -0.61
N GLU A 47 22.39 -0.82 -0.89
CA GLU A 47 22.75 -1.18 -2.27
C GLU A 47 21.51 -1.52 -3.11
N VAL A 48 20.59 -2.34 -2.59
CA VAL A 48 19.34 -2.72 -3.29
C VAL A 48 18.40 -1.51 -3.44
N ALA A 49 18.35 -0.64 -2.45
CA ALA A 49 17.55 0.58 -2.50
C ALA A 49 18.16 1.67 -3.40
N GLY A 50 19.42 1.54 -3.81
CA GLY A 50 20.13 2.57 -4.56
C GLY A 50 20.38 3.82 -3.72
N THR A 51 20.69 3.65 -2.43
CA THR A 51 21.26 4.73 -1.63
C THR A 51 22.74 4.91 -1.99
N ASN A 52 23.25 6.14 -1.88
CA ASN A 52 24.67 6.43 -2.16
C ASN A 52 25.64 5.78 -1.15
N ASN A 53 25.12 5.18 -0.08
CA ASN A 53 25.90 4.55 1.00
C ASN A 53 25.28 3.19 1.37
N LYS A 54 26.10 2.29 1.90
CA LYS A 54 25.61 1.08 2.60
C LYS A 54 24.84 1.48 3.85
N ILE A 55 23.76 0.74 4.12
CA ILE A 55 22.98 0.91 5.35
C ILE A 55 23.53 -0.01 6.46
N GLY A 56 24.19 -1.12 6.10
CA GLY A 56 24.66 -2.13 7.05
C GLY A 56 23.56 -3.11 7.48
N VAL A 57 22.47 -3.17 6.73
CA VAL A 57 21.32 -4.06 6.99
C VAL A 57 21.26 -5.09 5.87
N SER A 58 21.47 -6.36 6.19
CA SER A 58 21.34 -7.46 5.22
C SER A 58 19.88 -7.87 5.05
N ILE A 59 19.45 -8.07 3.80
CA ILE A 59 18.10 -8.54 3.48
C ILE A 59 18.00 -10.04 3.78
N SER A 60 16.95 -10.47 4.48
CA SER A 60 16.68 -11.87 4.80
C SER A 60 15.32 -12.34 4.29
N ALA A 61 15.20 -13.63 3.96
CA ALA A 61 13.91 -14.26 3.68
C ALA A 61 13.21 -14.78 4.95
N ASP A 62 13.91 -14.81 6.09
CA ASP A 62 13.34 -15.25 7.37
C ASP A 62 12.72 -14.08 8.13
N THR A 63 11.42 -13.88 7.92
CA THR A 63 10.62 -12.87 8.61
C THR A 63 10.73 -12.97 10.14
N ASN A 64 10.68 -14.18 10.70
CA ASN A 64 10.61 -14.36 12.16
C ASN A 64 11.97 -14.06 12.80
N ALA A 65 13.06 -14.48 12.17
CA ALA A 65 14.41 -14.17 12.62
C ALA A 65 14.66 -12.64 12.60
N VAL A 66 14.29 -11.95 11.53
CA VAL A 66 14.48 -10.50 11.43
C VAL A 66 13.66 -9.77 12.50
N LEU A 67 12.37 -10.07 12.65
CA LEU A 67 11.51 -9.38 13.61
C LEU A 67 11.97 -9.61 15.07
N SER A 68 12.37 -10.84 15.41
CA SER A 68 12.84 -11.18 16.77
C SER A 68 14.19 -10.54 17.13
N GLN A 69 15.10 -10.43 16.17
CA GLN A 69 16.41 -9.80 16.36
C GLN A 69 16.31 -8.27 16.37
N ALA A 70 15.61 -7.70 15.38
CA ALA A 70 15.54 -6.26 15.19
C ALA A 70 14.65 -5.56 16.24
N LYS A 71 13.59 -6.24 16.71
CA LYS A 71 12.57 -5.71 17.64
C LYS A 71 12.10 -4.31 17.21
N PRO A 72 11.55 -4.16 16.00
CA PRO A 72 11.25 -2.84 15.44
C PRO A 72 10.06 -2.18 16.13
N ASP A 73 10.09 -0.85 16.20
CA ASP A 73 8.92 -0.05 16.59
C ASP A 73 7.88 -0.04 15.45
N VAL A 74 8.32 -0.12 14.18
CA VAL A 74 7.46 -0.09 12.99
C VAL A 74 7.98 -0.97 11.85
N VAL A 75 7.09 -1.58 11.09
CA VAL A 75 7.38 -2.28 9.83
C VAL A 75 6.75 -1.52 8.67
N PHE A 76 7.55 -1.20 7.65
CA PHE A 76 7.07 -0.71 6.36
C PHE A 76 6.75 -1.90 5.45
N LEU A 77 5.47 -2.17 5.23
CA LEU A 77 4.97 -3.38 4.55
C LEU A 77 4.51 -3.07 3.12
N THR A 78 5.38 -3.29 2.14
CA THR A 78 5.20 -2.86 0.74
C THR A 78 5.27 -4.02 -0.26
N THR A 79 4.49 -5.08 -0.02
CA THR A 79 4.61 -6.37 -0.73
C THR A 79 3.52 -6.62 -1.77
N SER A 80 2.26 -6.37 -1.43
CA SER A 80 1.11 -6.75 -2.28
C SER A 80 -0.08 -5.82 -2.08
N SER A 81 -0.88 -5.69 -3.13
CA SER A 81 -2.15 -4.96 -3.11
C SER A 81 -3.30 -5.76 -2.51
N SER A 82 -3.12 -7.07 -2.29
CA SER A 82 -4.18 -7.93 -1.78
C SER A 82 -4.12 -8.11 -0.28
N LEU A 83 -5.23 -7.82 0.40
CA LEU A 83 -5.34 -7.98 1.84
C LEU A 83 -5.10 -9.41 2.28
N LYS A 84 -5.59 -10.40 1.53
CA LYS A 84 -5.39 -11.83 1.83
C LYS A 84 -3.92 -12.24 1.80
N VAL A 85 -3.12 -11.62 0.94
CA VAL A 85 -1.67 -11.87 0.84
C VAL A 85 -0.90 -11.15 1.95
N VAL A 86 -1.34 -9.94 2.30
CA VAL A 86 -0.70 -9.07 3.28
C VAL A 86 -1.05 -9.47 4.72
N TYR A 87 -2.24 -10.00 4.97
CA TYR A 87 -2.72 -10.43 6.28
C TYR A 87 -1.70 -11.30 7.06
N PRO A 88 -1.21 -12.43 6.53
CA PRO A 88 -0.25 -13.26 7.28
C PRO A 88 1.11 -12.56 7.51
N GLN A 89 1.44 -11.53 6.73
CA GLN A 89 2.66 -10.74 6.92
C GLN A 89 2.46 -9.71 8.04
N ALA A 90 1.32 -8.99 8.00
CA ALA A 90 0.91 -8.10 9.07
C ALA A 90 0.77 -8.84 10.40
N GLU A 91 0.28 -10.09 10.38
CA GLU A 91 0.16 -10.93 11.56
C GLU A 91 1.48 -11.18 12.27
N LYS A 92 2.51 -11.58 11.52
CA LYS A 92 3.85 -11.77 12.07
C LYS A 92 4.42 -10.48 12.65
N CYS A 93 4.17 -9.34 12.00
CA CYS A 93 4.65 -8.03 12.45
C CYS A 93 3.98 -7.61 13.76
N VAL A 94 2.65 -7.73 13.84
CA VAL A 94 1.86 -7.41 15.02
C VAL A 94 2.20 -8.34 16.20
N ALA A 95 2.35 -9.63 15.95
CA ALA A 95 2.77 -10.61 16.96
C ALA A 95 4.19 -10.35 17.49
N ALA A 96 5.05 -9.69 16.71
CA ALA A 96 6.36 -9.22 17.16
C ALA A 96 6.31 -7.89 17.95
N GLY A 97 5.12 -7.34 18.18
CA GLY A 97 4.92 -6.06 18.88
C GLY A 97 5.26 -4.83 18.04
N ALA A 98 5.30 -4.95 16.72
CA ALA A 98 5.60 -3.84 15.82
C ALA A 98 4.33 -3.19 15.26
N ASN A 99 4.34 -1.86 15.16
CA ASN A 99 3.35 -1.15 14.35
C ASN A 99 3.56 -1.49 12.86
N VAL A 100 2.51 -1.39 12.05
CA VAL A 100 2.59 -1.67 10.61
C VAL A 100 2.10 -0.48 9.82
N VAL A 101 2.92 0.00 8.88
CA VAL A 101 2.51 0.95 7.85
C VAL A 101 2.65 0.27 6.50
N SER A 102 1.54 0.06 5.81
CA SER A 102 1.49 -0.68 4.55
C SER A 102 1.10 0.18 3.36
N THR A 103 1.50 -0.24 2.16
CA THR A 103 0.99 0.31 0.89
C THR A 103 -0.06 -0.58 0.23
N CYS A 104 -0.61 -1.56 0.95
CA CYS A 104 -1.62 -2.47 0.44
C CYS A 104 -2.95 -1.75 0.20
N GLU A 105 -3.37 -1.67 -1.06
CA GLU A 105 -4.57 -0.93 -1.46
C GLU A 105 -5.85 -1.47 -0.81
N GLU A 106 -6.04 -2.78 -0.73
CA GLU A 106 -7.22 -3.39 -0.08
C GLU A 106 -7.25 -3.16 1.44
N LEU A 107 -6.09 -3.01 2.08
CA LEU A 107 -5.98 -2.75 3.52
C LEU A 107 -6.27 -1.28 3.88
N ALA A 108 -6.34 -0.36 2.91
CA ALA A 108 -6.57 1.06 3.19
C ALA A 108 -7.94 1.31 3.86
N TYR A 109 -8.97 0.58 3.44
CA TYR A 109 -10.27 0.61 4.11
C TYR A 109 -11.06 -0.70 3.87
N PRO A 110 -10.68 -1.80 4.53
CA PRO A 110 -11.16 -3.14 4.19
C PRO A 110 -12.55 -3.48 4.74
N TYR A 111 -13.09 -2.66 5.65
CA TYR A 111 -14.26 -2.99 6.48
C TYR A 111 -15.52 -3.40 5.72
N ARG A 112 -15.72 -2.89 4.50
CA ARG A 112 -16.88 -3.27 3.67
C ARG A 112 -16.63 -4.55 2.86
N LYS A 113 -15.42 -4.70 2.31
CA LYS A 113 -15.08 -5.76 1.34
C LYS A 113 -14.66 -7.05 2.03
N ASP A 114 -13.86 -6.94 3.10
CA ASP A 114 -13.32 -8.05 3.87
C ASP A 114 -13.53 -7.80 5.38
N PRO A 115 -14.79 -7.73 5.87
CA PRO A 115 -15.10 -7.40 7.25
C PRO A 115 -14.48 -8.36 8.27
N GLN A 116 -14.37 -9.64 7.92
CA GLN A 116 -13.77 -10.66 8.78
C GLN A 116 -12.27 -10.38 9.02
N LEU A 117 -11.48 -10.27 7.94
CA LEU A 117 -10.05 -9.97 8.05
C LEU A 117 -9.80 -8.61 8.71
N SER A 118 -10.67 -7.63 8.45
CA SER A 118 -10.62 -6.32 9.11
C SER A 118 -10.75 -6.45 10.64
N ALA A 119 -11.74 -7.23 11.10
CA ALA A 119 -11.97 -7.48 12.52
C ALA A 119 -10.83 -8.29 13.17
N GLU A 120 -10.27 -9.26 12.45
CA GLU A 120 -9.12 -10.04 12.90
C GLU A 120 -7.89 -9.13 13.11
N ILE A 121 -7.58 -8.26 12.13
CA ILE A 121 -6.48 -7.27 12.20
C ILE A 121 -6.69 -6.28 13.35
N ASP A 122 -7.90 -5.75 13.53
CA ASP A 122 -8.20 -4.83 14.62
C ASP A 122 -8.02 -5.51 16.00
N LYS A 123 -8.54 -6.73 16.14
CA LYS A 123 -8.44 -7.52 17.38
C LYS A 123 -6.98 -7.80 17.76
N MET A 124 -6.18 -8.27 16.81
CA MET A 124 -4.78 -8.61 17.08
C MET A 124 -3.91 -7.37 17.34
N ALA A 125 -4.15 -6.26 16.62
CA ALA A 125 -3.45 -5.00 16.85
C ALA A 125 -3.71 -4.48 18.27
N LYS A 126 -4.98 -4.47 18.70
CA LYS A 126 -5.38 -4.11 20.07
C LYS A 126 -4.78 -5.04 21.12
N ALA A 127 -4.80 -6.35 20.90
CA ALA A 127 -4.25 -7.32 21.84
C ALA A 127 -2.73 -7.17 22.06
N ASN A 128 -2.00 -6.68 21.05
CA ASN A 128 -0.56 -6.44 21.13
C ASN A 128 -0.20 -4.97 21.42
N ASN A 129 -1.20 -4.09 21.61
CA ASN A 129 -1.02 -2.66 21.81
C ASN A 129 -0.19 -1.99 20.69
N VAL A 130 -0.50 -2.32 19.43
CA VAL A 130 0.13 -1.75 18.23
C VAL A 130 -0.93 -1.23 17.26
N THR A 131 -0.48 -0.50 16.26
CA THR A 131 -1.32 0.09 15.20
C THR A 131 -1.00 -0.54 13.84
N VAL A 132 -2.04 -0.74 13.03
CA VAL A 132 -1.92 -1.10 11.62
C VAL A 132 -2.58 0.00 10.79
N LEU A 133 -1.82 0.58 9.86
CA LEU A 133 -2.26 1.60 8.92
C LEU A 133 -1.85 1.19 7.50
N ALA A 134 -2.75 1.30 6.53
CA ALA A 134 -2.38 1.32 5.13
C ALA A 134 -2.61 2.71 4.55
N THR A 135 -1.63 3.18 3.78
CA THR A 135 -1.66 4.50 3.15
C THR A 135 -0.87 4.49 1.84
N GLY A 136 -0.97 5.58 1.11
CA GLY A 136 -0.39 5.74 -0.20
C GLY A 136 -1.00 6.96 -0.89
N VAL A 137 -0.64 7.13 -2.15
CA VAL A 137 -1.18 8.25 -2.94
C VAL A 137 -2.66 8.01 -3.26
N ASN A 138 -3.04 6.77 -3.57
CA ASN A 138 -4.41 6.31 -3.78
C ASN A 138 -4.40 4.78 -3.75
N PRO A 139 -5.11 4.16 -2.81
CA PRO A 139 -5.79 4.79 -1.65
C PRO A 139 -4.80 5.39 -0.63
N GLY A 140 -5.29 6.25 0.25
CA GLY A 140 -4.61 6.74 1.46
C GLY A 140 -4.35 8.25 1.51
N PHE A 141 -4.55 8.98 0.39
CA PHE A 141 -4.39 10.43 0.38
C PHE A 141 -5.28 11.13 -0.67
N LEU A 142 -4.88 11.13 -1.95
CA LEU A 142 -5.46 12.03 -2.96
C LEU A 142 -6.95 11.81 -3.22
N MET A 143 -7.42 10.57 -3.09
CA MET A 143 -8.79 10.18 -3.43
C MET A 143 -9.65 9.80 -2.23
N ASP A 144 -9.18 10.07 -1.01
CA ASP A 144 -9.86 9.71 0.22
C ASP A 144 -9.60 10.71 1.37
N ALA A 145 -8.42 10.68 2.01
CA ALA A 145 -8.11 11.53 3.16
C ALA A 145 -8.12 13.03 2.80
N TRP A 146 -7.57 13.41 1.64
CA TRP A 146 -7.59 14.78 1.16
C TRP A 146 -9.01 15.32 0.90
N PRO A 147 -9.86 14.67 0.07
CA PRO A 147 -11.22 15.16 -0.13
C PRO A 147 -12.03 15.15 1.16
N LEU A 148 -11.83 14.20 2.08
CA LEU A 148 -12.43 14.23 3.42
C LEU A 148 -12.02 15.46 4.21
N PHE A 149 -10.70 15.76 4.28
CA PHE A 149 -10.21 16.95 4.96
C PHE A 149 -10.84 18.24 4.41
N MET A 150 -10.95 18.34 3.08
CA MET A 150 -11.57 19.49 2.41
C MET A 150 -13.06 19.67 2.77
N THR A 151 -13.75 18.62 3.20
CA THR A 151 -15.15 18.74 3.64
C THR A 151 -15.31 19.40 5.01
N GLY A 152 -14.23 19.54 5.80
CA GLY A 152 -14.30 20.06 7.18
C GLY A 152 -14.81 21.50 7.31
N VAL A 153 -14.81 22.28 6.22
CA VAL A 153 -15.34 23.65 6.17
C VAL A 153 -16.74 23.73 5.55
N CYS A 154 -17.31 22.61 5.13
CA CYS A 154 -18.65 22.56 4.54
C CYS A 154 -19.71 22.41 5.64
N GLN A 155 -20.73 23.27 5.63
CA GLN A 155 -21.90 23.08 6.50
C GLN A 155 -22.71 21.82 6.12
N GLN A 156 -22.74 21.47 4.84
CA GLN A 156 -23.38 20.27 4.31
C GLN A 156 -22.63 19.77 3.08
N VAL A 157 -22.34 18.47 3.02
CA VAL A 157 -21.78 17.79 1.84
C VAL A 157 -22.90 17.00 1.16
N LYS A 158 -23.16 17.27 -0.12
CA LYS A 158 -24.18 16.54 -0.91
C LYS A 158 -23.57 15.51 -1.87
N ARG A 159 -22.34 15.75 -2.31
CA ARG A 159 -21.61 14.90 -3.26
C ARG A 159 -20.12 15.16 -3.17
N VAL A 160 -19.33 14.10 -3.21
CA VAL A 160 -17.88 14.16 -3.41
C VAL A 160 -17.56 13.62 -4.80
N LYS A 161 -16.80 14.37 -5.60
CA LYS A 161 -16.28 13.91 -6.89
C LYS A 161 -14.78 14.13 -6.89
N VAL A 162 -14.03 13.07 -7.14
CA VAL A 162 -12.57 13.12 -7.27
C VAL A 162 -12.19 12.61 -8.65
N VAL A 163 -11.27 13.30 -9.31
CA VAL A 163 -10.73 12.89 -10.61
C VAL A 163 -9.22 12.89 -10.48
N ARG A 164 -8.60 11.74 -10.77
CA ARG A 164 -7.15 11.60 -10.84
C ARG A 164 -6.73 11.25 -12.26
N VAL A 165 -5.91 12.11 -12.86
CA VAL A 165 -5.32 11.89 -14.18
C VAL A 165 -3.82 11.60 -13.99
N GLN A 166 -3.32 10.57 -14.64
CA GLN A 166 -1.89 10.23 -14.62
C GLN A 166 -1.37 10.06 -16.04
N ASP A 167 -0.25 10.70 -16.34
CA ASP A 167 0.50 10.41 -17.55
C ASP A 167 1.25 9.08 -17.36
N ALA A 168 0.91 8.10 -18.20
CA ALA A 168 1.55 6.79 -18.23
C ALA A 168 2.73 6.71 -19.20
N SER A 169 2.97 7.74 -20.03
CA SER A 169 4.05 7.78 -21.01
C SER A 169 5.45 7.55 -20.40
N PRO A 170 5.82 8.09 -19.21
CA PRO A 170 7.14 7.83 -18.63
C PRO A 170 7.23 6.48 -17.90
N ARG A 171 6.12 5.73 -17.79
CA ARG A 171 6.09 4.48 -17.04
C ARG A 171 6.64 3.34 -17.90
N ARG A 172 7.31 2.37 -17.26
CA ARG A 172 7.83 1.17 -17.92
C ARG A 172 6.76 0.42 -18.73
N GLY A 173 7.17 -0.17 -19.85
CA GLY A 173 6.28 -0.91 -20.77
C GLY A 173 5.30 -1.90 -20.10
N PRO A 174 5.71 -2.70 -19.09
CA PRO A 174 4.79 -3.56 -18.36
C PRO A 174 3.63 -2.81 -17.69
N PHE A 175 3.86 -1.60 -17.17
CA PHE A 175 2.80 -0.78 -16.59
C PHE A 175 1.85 -0.24 -17.67
N GLN A 176 2.38 0.24 -18.79
CA GLN A 176 1.55 0.72 -19.91
C GLN A 176 0.63 -0.40 -20.43
N LYS A 177 1.16 -1.62 -20.59
CA LYS A 177 0.36 -2.81 -20.95
C LYS A 177 -0.69 -3.14 -19.90
N LYS A 178 -0.38 -2.98 -18.61
CA LYS A 178 -1.29 -3.19 -17.47
C LYS A 178 -2.46 -2.20 -17.43
N ILE A 179 -2.37 -1.06 -18.11
CA ILE A 179 -3.50 -0.11 -18.22
C ILE A 179 -4.22 -0.20 -19.58
N GLY A 180 -3.84 -1.16 -20.43
CA GLY A 180 -4.47 -1.38 -21.73
C GLY A 180 -3.93 -0.47 -22.84
N ALA A 181 -2.82 0.25 -22.62
CA ALA A 181 -2.23 1.09 -23.66
C ALA A 181 -1.72 0.24 -24.83
N GLY A 182 -2.04 0.68 -26.05
CA GLY A 182 -1.67 0.00 -27.30
C GLY A 182 -2.46 -1.27 -27.61
N ARG A 183 -3.54 -1.56 -26.88
CA ARG A 183 -4.43 -2.71 -27.12
C ARG A 183 -5.55 -2.36 -28.09
N THR A 184 -6.02 -3.34 -28.85
CA THR A 184 -7.28 -3.18 -29.60
C THR A 184 -8.47 -3.10 -28.63
N LEU A 185 -9.62 -2.59 -29.11
CA LEU A 185 -10.85 -2.55 -28.30
C LEU A 185 -11.30 -3.95 -27.85
N GLU A 186 -11.13 -4.97 -28.69
CA GLU A 186 -11.49 -6.35 -28.35
C GLU A 186 -10.57 -6.93 -27.28
N GLU A 187 -9.26 -6.74 -27.43
CA GLU A 187 -8.28 -7.15 -26.41
C GLU A 187 -8.53 -6.46 -25.07
N PHE A 188 -8.81 -5.15 -25.10
CA PHE A 188 -9.11 -4.38 -23.90
C PHE A 188 -10.34 -4.95 -23.18
N LYS A 189 -11.45 -5.15 -23.91
CA LYS A 189 -12.68 -5.72 -23.34
C LYS A 189 -12.44 -7.11 -22.73
N LYS A 190 -11.68 -7.97 -23.41
CA LYS A 190 -11.31 -9.29 -22.89
C LYS A 190 -10.52 -9.17 -21.58
N LEU A 191 -9.52 -8.29 -21.52
CA LEU A 191 -8.69 -8.12 -20.34
C LEU A 191 -9.43 -7.50 -19.14
N VAL A 192 -10.42 -6.63 -19.40
CA VAL A 192 -11.34 -6.14 -18.36
C VAL A 192 -12.23 -7.27 -17.85
N ALA A 193 -12.83 -8.05 -18.76
CA ALA A 193 -13.69 -9.17 -18.39
C ALA A 193 -12.96 -10.26 -17.59
N THR A 194 -11.68 -10.49 -17.85
CA THR A 194 -10.84 -11.42 -17.06
C THR A 194 -10.27 -10.80 -15.79
N GLY A 195 -10.61 -9.55 -15.46
CA GLY A 195 -10.11 -8.83 -14.28
C GLY A 195 -8.61 -8.53 -14.32
N THR A 196 -7.97 -8.65 -15.49
CA THR A 196 -6.54 -8.37 -15.68
C THR A 196 -6.26 -6.88 -15.74
N LEU A 197 -7.13 -6.12 -16.43
CA LEU A 197 -7.15 -4.66 -16.36
C LEU A 197 -8.10 -4.25 -15.25
N LYS A 198 -7.54 -3.80 -14.13
CA LYS A 198 -8.29 -3.22 -13.02
C LYS A 198 -7.49 -2.18 -12.28
N HIS A 199 -8.19 -1.23 -11.67
CA HIS A 199 -7.66 -0.48 -10.55
C HIS A 199 -7.93 -1.25 -9.25
N VAL A 200 -7.08 -1.11 -8.25
CA VAL A 200 -7.30 -1.67 -6.91
C VAL A 200 -7.33 -0.49 -5.95
N GLY A 201 -8.36 -0.37 -5.11
CA GLY A 201 -8.44 0.69 -4.11
C GLY A 201 -9.58 1.71 -4.28
N LEU A 202 -10.28 1.76 -5.43
CA LEU A 202 -11.39 2.70 -5.60
C LEU A 202 -12.55 2.39 -4.63
N PRO A 203 -12.99 1.13 -4.47
CA PRO A 203 -14.01 0.79 -3.49
C PRO A 203 -13.60 1.15 -2.06
N GLU A 204 -12.35 0.92 -1.70
CA GLU A 204 -11.79 1.25 -0.39
C GLU A 204 -11.80 2.77 -0.16
N SER A 205 -11.42 3.57 -1.16
CA SER A 205 -11.45 5.05 -1.09
C SER A 205 -12.89 5.57 -0.93
N ILE A 206 -13.85 5.02 -1.68
CA ILE A 206 -15.27 5.37 -1.59
C ILE A 206 -15.83 5.02 -0.21
N ALA A 207 -15.52 3.82 0.29
CA ALA A 207 -15.97 3.37 1.61
C ALA A 207 -15.36 4.21 2.73
N MET A 208 -14.09 4.63 2.61
CA MET A 208 -13.44 5.53 3.57
C MET A 208 -14.13 6.90 3.60
N ILE A 209 -14.37 7.51 2.44
CA ILE A 209 -15.08 8.80 2.34
C ILE A 209 -16.48 8.70 2.95
N ALA A 210 -17.24 7.67 2.60
CA ALA A 210 -18.58 7.50 3.12
C ALA A 210 -18.59 7.35 4.64
N SER A 211 -17.69 6.53 5.19
CA SER A 211 -17.54 6.40 6.63
C SER A 211 -17.17 7.73 7.31
N GLY A 212 -16.20 8.46 6.76
CA GLY A 212 -15.79 9.76 7.30
C GLY A 212 -16.89 10.83 7.29
N LEU A 213 -17.84 10.74 6.34
CA LEU A 213 -19.01 11.62 6.26
C LEU A 213 -20.24 11.07 7.01
N GLY A 214 -20.13 9.91 7.65
CA GLY A 214 -21.27 9.24 8.31
C GLY A 214 -22.34 8.72 7.33
N TRP A 215 -21.99 8.56 6.05
CA TRP A 215 -22.89 8.06 5.02
C TRP A 215 -22.97 6.54 5.05
N LYS A 216 -24.19 6.01 4.91
CA LYS A 216 -24.43 4.61 4.60
C LYS A 216 -24.52 4.46 3.08
N LEU A 217 -23.65 3.63 2.50
CA LEU A 217 -23.68 3.33 1.08
C LEU A 217 -24.56 2.12 0.80
N ASP A 218 -25.50 2.26 -0.12
CA ASP A 218 -26.29 1.14 -0.63
C ASP A 218 -25.41 0.23 -1.49
N GLU A 219 -24.75 0.80 -2.50
CA GLU A 219 -23.89 0.08 -3.44
C GLU A 219 -22.58 0.83 -3.75
N ILE A 220 -21.60 0.09 -4.26
CA ILE A 220 -20.40 0.63 -4.90
C ILE A 220 -20.32 -0.03 -6.26
N THR A 221 -20.32 0.78 -7.32
CA THR A 221 -20.23 0.32 -8.71
C THR A 221 -18.89 0.75 -9.31
N GLU A 222 -18.33 -0.12 -10.14
CA GLU A 222 -17.07 0.12 -10.85
C GLU A 222 -17.29 -0.11 -12.35
N SER A 223 -16.80 0.81 -13.17
CA SER A 223 -16.74 0.65 -14.62
C SER A 223 -15.34 0.94 -15.13
N ILE A 224 -14.94 0.24 -16.20
CA ILE A 224 -13.67 0.45 -16.87
C ILE A 224 -13.96 0.60 -18.36
N GLU A 225 -13.70 1.79 -18.88
CA GLU A 225 -13.93 2.15 -20.28
C GLU A 225 -12.59 2.46 -20.97
N PRO A 226 -12.42 2.07 -22.25
CA PRO A 226 -11.21 2.39 -23.00
C PRO A 226 -11.20 3.87 -23.40
N VAL A 227 -10.02 4.50 -23.32
CA VAL A 227 -9.78 5.81 -23.92
C VAL A 227 -9.22 5.60 -25.33
N VAL A 228 -10.00 5.95 -26.36
CA VAL A 228 -9.63 5.75 -27.76
C VAL A 228 -8.85 6.96 -28.27
N ALA A 229 -7.62 6.74 -28.71
CA ALA A 229 -6.83 7.75 -29.40
C ALA A 229 -7.49 8.11 -30.74
N LYS A 230 -7.56 9.41 -31.05
CA LYS A 230 -7.94 9.85 -32.40
C LYS A 230 -6.72 9.73 -33.31
N ALA A 231 -6.96 9.31 -34.55
CA ALA A 231 -5.96 9.31 -35.61
C ALA A 231 -5.53 10.74 -35.97
#